data_AF-A0A0Q6STN4-F1
#
_entry.id   AF-A0A0Q6STN4-F1
#
_cell.length_a   1.000
_cell.length_b   1.000
_cell.length_c   1.000
_cell.angle_alpha   90.00
_cell.angle_beta   90.00
_cell.angle_gamma   90.00
#
_symmetry.space_group_name_H-M   'P 1'
#
loop_
_entity.id
_entity.type
_entity.pdbx_description
1 polymer ?
#
loop_
_entity_poly.entity_id
_entity_poly.type
_entity_poly.pdbx_seq_one_letter_code
_entity_poly.pdbx_strand_id
1 'polypeptide(L)'
;MVFENSALTASLTTDGEDVRTVRYQWLADGQVVATTDGATFYPAEQQVGKAMSVKLLYTDPAGAAHQVDGSNSLSVLDVNDRPTGVVWVVPAETDPNLVHVFNGLDDADGVGTVSWQWKVDGQAIAGATGTDFTMTPDQVGKKVTVVASYVDGRGHAESVASDDVLNIYNNHWGSVAISGTYAPGQTLHAAATDADGLGTVYYSWESSTDGKTWTALPGATGPDFAVGAAASELLRARVEYADNRGYVEDHRLVFGGAAADTVALNAGDTIDLGAGNDTILESGGTLGTVDGGSGVDTFIGAGLYMLHTPGPGVGTTNVWDEGGYGASLVNVERVVLGTTGTAFDVDGAAGEAYRLYQAAFDRTPDDFGIGFWISRLDMGVGLTDVANAFVASDEFKARYASLSGNGALVNQFYANILHRAPDATGQAFWTNALDQHLATVAEVLVKFSESPENVAALVGTLENGISYLPYTGH
;
A
#
# COMPACT_ATOMS: atom_id res chain seq x y z
N MET A 1 -15.51 56.77 20.32
CA MET A 1 -14.89 55.59 19.70
C MET A 1 -14.69 54.56 20.80
N VAL A 2 -14.77 53.27 20.49
CA VAL A 2 -14.55 52.16 21.42
C VAL A 2 -13.65 51.15 20.70
N PHE A 3 -12.74 50.48 21.39
CA PHE A 3 -11.98 49.38 20.79
C PHE A 3 -12.85 48.12 20.73
N GLU A 4 -12.63 47.25 19.76
CA GLU A 4 -13.19 45.91 19.82
C GLU A 4 -12.70 45.15 21.07
N ASN A 5 -13.44 44.11 21.45
CA ASN A 5 -13.24 43.36 22.70
C ASN A 5 -13.30 44.21 23.99
N SER A 6 -13.55 45.52 23.89
CA SER A 6 -13.76 46.41 25.03
C SER A 6 -15.23 46.56 25.36
N ALA A 7 -15.54 46.71 26.65
CA ALA A 7 -16.90 46.84 27.13
C ALA A 7 -17.55 48.16 26.65
N LEU A 8 -18.63 48.05 25.89
CA LEU A 8 -19.57 49.12 25.62
C LEU A 8 -20.74 49.00 26.60
N THR A 9 -20.92 50.00 27.48
CA THR A 9 -21.97 49.99 28.50
C THR A 9 -23.05 51.01 28.21
N ALA A 10 -24.30 50.64 28.50
CA ALA A 10 -25.46 51.49 28.39
C ALA A 10 -26.10 51.68 29.78
N SER A 11 -26.69 52.84 30.02
CA SER A 11 -27.46 53.09 31.24
C SER A 11 -28.76 53.81 30.90
N LEU A 12 -29.83 53.46 31.62
CA LEU A 12 -31.11 54.12 31.54
C LEU A 12 -31.25 55.09 32.72
N THR A 13 -31.53 56.35 32.44
CA THR A 13 -31.91 57.34 33.45
C THR A 13 -33.39 57.66 33.32
N THR A 14 -34.17 57.47 34.38
CA THR A 14 -35.58 57.84 34.44
C THR A 14 -35.77 59.08 35.30
N ASP A 15 -36.85 59.81 35.08
CA ASP A 15 -37.27 60.99 35.84
C ASP A 15 -38.03 60.63 37.13
N GLY A 16 -37.82 59.42 37.66
CA GLY A 16 -38.45 58.91 38.88
C GLY A 16 -39.46 57.79 38.63
N GLU A 17 -39.65 57.33 37.39
CA GLU A 17 -40.46 56.15 37.09
C GLU A 17 -39.72 54.84 37.40
N ASP A 18 -40.42 53.93 38.09
CA ASP A 18 -39.98 52.55 38.32
C ASP A 18 -40.09 51.75 37.02
N VAL A 19 -38.96 51.31 36.46
CA VAL A 19 -38.95 50.45 35.26
C VAL A 19 -38.89 48.98 35.63
N ARG A 20 -39.63 48.14 34.90
CA ARG A 20 -39.58 46.69 34.97
C ARG A 20 -38.98 46.14 33.69
N THR A 21 -38.10 45.13 33.82
CA THR A 21 -37.52 44.37 32.70
C THR A 21 -36.89 45.24 31.60
N VAL A 22 -35.59 45.52 31.69
CA VAL A 22 -34.85 46.24 30.64
C VAL A 22 -34.13 45.26 29.73
N ARG A 23 -34.33 45.39 28.42
CA ARG A 23 -33.56 44.70 27.38
C ARG A 23 -32.79 45.70 26.54
N TYR A 24 -31.58 45.33 26.17
CA TYR A 24 -30.65 46.14 25.40
C TYR A 24 -30.53 45.54 24.01
N GLN A 25 -31.04 46.25 23.02
CA GLN A 25 -30.89 45.91 21.61
C GLN A 25 -29.70 46.69 21.05
N TRP A 26 -28.57 46.01 20.85
CA TRP A 26 -27.36 46.58 20.30
C TRP A 26 -27.43 46.60 18.78
N LEU A 27 -27.04 47.73 18.18
CA LEU A 27 -27.08 47.94 16.74
C LEU A 27 -25.70 48.32 16.21
N ALA A 28 -25.36 47.81 15.02
CA ALA A 28 -24.21 48.23 14.22
C ALA A 28 -24.75 48.83 12.91
N ASP A 29 -24.40 50.08 12.61
CA ASP A 29 -24.92 50.84 11.46
C ASP A 29 -26.46 50.82 11.36
N GLY A 30 -27.11 50.85 12.52
CA GLY A 30 -28.58 50.82 12.63
C GLY A 30 -29.23 49.45 12.44
N GLN A 31 -28.45 48.38 12.23
CA GLN A 31 -28.95 47.00 12.19
C GLN A 31 -28.72 46.29 13.52
N VAL A 32 -29.72 45.53 13.99
CA VAL A 32 -29.63 44.82 15.26
C VAL A 32 -28.61 43.69 15.16
N VAL A 33 -27.60 43.71 16.02
CA VAL A 33 -26.57 42.66 16.11
C VAL A 33 -26.76 41.75 17.34
N ALA A 34 -27.36 42.26 18.41
CA ALA A 34 -27.66 41.48 19.61
C ALA A 34 -28.84 42.06 20.38
N THR A 35 -29.54 41.21 21.14
CA THR A 35 -30.51 41.66 22.16
C THR A 35 -30.22 40.93 23.47
N THR A 36 -29.87 41.67 24.50
CA THR A 36 -29.35 41.15 25.77
C THR A 36 -30.16 41.66 26.96
N ASP A 37 -30.20 40.88 28.05
CA ASP A 37 -30.73 41.33 29.34
C ASP A 37 -29.68 42.12 30.15
N GLY A 38 -28.41 42.08 29.72
CA GLY A 38 -27.29 42.81 30.30
C GLY A 38 -27.01 44.13 29.58
N ALA A 39 -26.53 45.11 30.35
CA ALA A 39 -26.24 46.48 29.90
C ALA A 39 -24.86 46.66 29.22
N THR A 40 -24.16 45.56 28.94
CA THR A 40 -22.81 45.57 28.37
C THR A 40 -22.77 44.72 27.11
N PHE A 41 -22.10 45.22 26.09
CA PHE A 41 -21.79 44.51 24.86
C PHE A 41 -20.30 44.63 24.55
N TYR A 42 -19.73 43.57 23.98
CA TYR A 42 -18.34 43.52 23.54
C TYR A 42 -18.37 43.41 22.01
N PRO A 43 -18.05 44.49 21.27
CA PRO A 43 -17.93 44.42 19.82
C PRO A 43 -16.87 43.39 19.43
N ALA A 44 -17.19 42.53 18.46
CA ALA A 44 -16.27 41.59 17.84
C ALA A 44 -15.84 42.12 16.45
N GLU A 45 -14.94 41.41 15.78
CA GLU A 45 -14.35 41.83 14.49
C GLU A 45 -15.40 42.25 13.44
N GLN A 46 -16.54 41.54 13.40
CA GLN A 46 -17.66 41.85 12.51
C GLN A 46 -18.28 43.26 12.70
N GLN A 47 -17.97 43.94 13.81
CA GLN A 47 -18.40 45.30 14.12
C GLN A 47 -17.31 46.36 13.97
N VAL A 48 -16.07 45.99 13.64
CA VAL A 48 -14.98 46.96 13.40
C VAL A 48 -15.35 47.91 12.26
N GLY A 49 -15.09 49.20 12.46
CA GLY A 49 -15.42 50.27 11.53
C GLY A 49 -16.91 50.66 11.50
N LYS A 50 -17.81 49.87 12.11
CA LYS A 50 -19.24 50.17 12.19
C LYS A 50 -19.54 51.15 13.32
N ALA A 51 -20.63 51.88 13.17
CA ALA A 51 -21.17 52.76 14.19
C ALA A 51 -22.08 51.98 15.14
N MET A 52 -21.63 51.80 16.39
CA MET A 52 -22.41 51.11 17.42
C MET A 52 -23.39 52.06 18.10
N SER A 53 -24.62 51.61 18.28
CA SER A 53 -25.65 52.25 19.09
C SER A 53 -26.46 51.21 19.87
N VAL A 54 -27.33 51.66 20.76
CA VAL A 54 -28.18 50.78 21.57
C VAL A 54 -29.60 51.35 21.62
N LYS A 55 -30.59 50.46 21.58
CA LYS A 55 -32.00 50.75 21.85
C LYS A 55 -32.43 49.97 23.08
N LEU A 56 -32.98 50.67 24.07
CA LEU A 56 -33.49 50.03 25.27
C LEU A 56 -34.99 49.77 25.10
N LEU A 57 -35.39 48.56 25.47
CA LEU A 57 -36.78 48.09 25.47
C LEU A 57 -37.14 47.79 26.93
N TYR A 58 -38.15 48.46 27.48
CA TYR A 58 -38.54 48.27 28.88
C TYR A 58 -40.05 48.30 29.08
N THR A 59 -40.53 47.81 30.22
CA THR A 59 -41.93 47.94 30.62
C THR A 59 -42.09 48.80 31.86
N ASP A 60 -43.20 49.51 31.97
CA ASP A 60 -43.55 50.25 33.19
C ASP A 60 -44.29 49.34 34.21
N PRO A 61 -44.60 49.81 35.43
CA PRO A 61 -45.30 49.01 36.43
C PRO A 61 -46.74 48.66 36.04
N ALA A 62 -47.33 49.41 35.09
CA ALA A 62 -48.65 49.14 34.51
C ALA A 62 -48.60 48.11 33.36
N GLY A 63 -47.39 47.68 32.95
CA GLY A 63 -47.15 46.67 31.93
C GLY A 63 -47.09 47.20 30.50
N ALA A 64 -47.08 48.52 30.29
CA ALA A 64 -46.94 49.09 28.95
C ALA A 64 -45.46 49.01 28.50
N ALA A 65 -45.25 48.67 27.23
CA ALA A 65 -43.92 48.56 26.63
C ALA A 65 -43.47 49.90 26.02
N HIS A 66 -42.23 50.27 26.32
CA HIS A 66 -41.58 51.50 25.88
C HIS A 66 -40.25 51.17 25.19
N GLN A 67 -39.83 52.05 24.28
CA GLN A 67 -38.53 51.96 23.62
C GLN A 67 -37.85 53.33 23.61
N VAL A 68 -36.55 53.35 23.84
CA VAL A 68 -35.73 54.57 23.78
C VAL A 68 -34.43 54.28 23.05
N ASP A 69 -34.10 55.13 22.07
CA ASP A 69 -32.82 55.09 21.38
C ASP A 69 -31.75 55.77 22.21
N GLY A 70 -30.57 55.14 22.30
CA GLY A 70 -29.40 55.72 22.93
C GLY A 70 -28.94 56.98 22.19
N SER A 71 -28.51 57.99 22.94
CA SER A 71 -28.10 59.30 22.39
C SER A 71 -26.70 59.30 21.76
N ASN A 72 -25.91 58.27 22.00
CA ASN A 72 -24.53 58.17 21.54
C ASN A 72 -24.39 57.11 20.46
N SER A 73 -23.57 57.41 19.46
CA SER A 73 -23.05 56.42 18.52
C SER A 73 -21.52 56.46 18.55
N LEU A 74 -20.90 55.29 18.72
CA LEU A 74 -19.45 55.15 18.80
C LEU A 74 -18.97 54.26 17.66
N SER A 75 -17.99 54.73 16.89
CA SER A 75 -17.28 53.86 15.96
C SER A 75 -16.39 52.86 16.72
N VAL A 76 -16.37 51.62 16.24
CA VAL A 76 -15.47 50.57 16.73
C VAL A 76 -14.12 50.70 16.05
N LEU A 77 -13.06 50.76 16.85
CA LEU A 77 -11.68 50.71 16.43
C LEU A 77 -11.16 49.28 16.57
N ASP A 78 -10.45 48.88 15.54
CA ASP A 78 -9.68 47.65 15.42
C ASP A 78 -8.59 47.54 16.50
N VAL A 79 -8.34 46.32 16.99
CA VAL A 79 -7.22 45.97 17.86
C VAL A 79 -6.59 44.72 17.28
N ASN A 80 -5.32 44.82 16.89
CA ASN A 80 -4.54 43.71 16.34
C ASN A 80 -4.80 42.37 17.04
N ASP A 81 -5.43 41.46 16.30
CA ASP A 81 -5.65 40.09 16.74
C ASP A 81 -4.34 39.30 16.65
N ARG A 82 -4.24 38.24 17.46
CA ARG A 82 -3.06 37.35 17.39
C ARG A 82 -3.30 36.27 16.34
N PRO A 83 -2.27 35.90 15.56
CA PRO A 83 -2.33 34.78 14.65
C PRO A 83 -2.70 33.50 15.40
N THR A 84 -3.54 32.71 14.76
CA THR A 84 -3.88 31.35 15.15
C THR A 84 -3.40 30.35 14.09
N GLY A 85 -3.52 29.07 14.39
CA GLY A 85 -3.03 28.00 13.51
C GLY A 85 -1.57 27.61 13.76
N VAL A 86 -1.04 26.78 12.87
CA VAL A 86 0.27 26.13 13.05
C VAL A 86 1.12 26.22 11.79
N VAL A 87 2.44 26.23 11.99
CA VAL A 87 3.46 26.03 10.96
C VAL A 87 4.12 24.70 11.25
N TRP A 88 4.28 23.85 10.24
CA TRP A 88 4.94 22.56 10.40
C TRP A 88 5.89 22.28 9.26
N VAL A 89 6.92 21.49 9.56
CA VAL A 89 7.97 21.10 8.62
C VAL A 89 7.79 19.62 8.31
N VAL A 90 8.00 19.23 7.05
CA VAL A 90 7.92 17.83 6.60
C VAL A 90 9.15 17.49 5.77
N PRO A 91 9.83 16.35 5.98
CA PRO A 91 10.91 15.89 5.10
C PRO A 91 10.41 15.63 3.66
N ALA A 92 11.27 15.84 2.67
CA ALA A 92 11.00 15.42 1.29
C ALA A 92 11.12 13.89 1.15
N GLU A 93 10.24 13.26 0.36
CA GLU A 93 10.24 11.80 0.18
C GLU A 93 11.47 11.28 -0.59
N THR A 94 12.10 12.12 -1.40
CA THR A 94 13.15 11.71 -2.37
C THR A 94 14.51 12.35 -2.14
N ASP A 95 14.60 13.39 -1.31
CA ASP A 95 15.87 14.02 -0.92
C ASP A 95 15.95 14.13 0.61
N PRO A 96 16.83 13.34 1.25
CA PRO A 96 16.93 13.28 2.70
C PRO A 96 17.45 14.55 3.37
N ASN A 97 18.03 15.48 2.60
CA ASN A 97 18.51 16.75 3.11
C ASN A 97 17.50 17.87 2.89
N LEU A 98 16.41 17.62 2.15
CA LEU A 98 15.42 18.60 1.77
C LEU A 98 14.20 18.53 2.68
N VAL A 99 13.72 19.67 3.13
CA VAL A 99 12.51 19.78 3.95
C VAL A 99 11.60 20.87 3.40
N HIS A 100 10.30 20.63 3.54
CA HIS A 100 9.24 21.50 3.07
C HIS A 100 8.52 22.14 4.27
N VAL A 101 8.19 23.42 4.17
CA VAL A 101 7.32 24.10 5.14
C VAL A 101 5.88 24.13 4.64
N PHE A 102 4.97 23.82 5.56
CA PHE A 102 3.55 23.98 5.38
C PHE A 102 2.98 24.84 6.51
N ASN A 103 1.82 25.45 6.25
CA ASN A 103 1.13 26.22 7.26
C ASN A 103 -0.39 26.14 7.10
N GLY A 104 -1.08 26.29 8.21
CA GLY A 104 -2.51 26.52 8.30
C GLY A 104 -2.75 27.74 9.17
N LEU A 105 -2.06 28.85 8.86
CA LEU A 105 -2.19 30.10 9.59
C LEU A 105 -3.56 30.72 9.34
N ASP A 106 -4.15 31.26 10.39
CA ASP A 106 -5.42 31.97 10.34
C ASP A 106 -5.37 33.20 11.24
N ASP A 107 -5.99 34.28 10.78
CA ASP A 107 -6.00 35.57 11.45
C ASP A 107 -7.31 36.29 11.13
N ALA A 108 -7.92 36.93 12.14
CA ALA A 108 -9.21 37.58 12.01
C ALA A 108 -9.17 38.74 11.00
N ASP A 109 -8.03 39.45 10.93
CA ASP A 109 -7.76 40.53 9.98
C ASP A 109 -7.25 40.02 8.62
N GLY A 110 -7.06 38.71 8.51
CA GLY A 110 -6.61 38.00 7.32
C GLY A 110 -5.09 37.87 7.25
N VAL A 111 -4.65 36.72 6.72
CA VAL A 111 -3.23 36.42 6.54
C VAL A 111 -2.74 36.98 5.21
N GLY A 112 -1.81 37.94 5.26
CA GLY A 112 -1.16 38.48 4.07
C GLY A 112 -0.13 37.53 3.45
N THR A 113 0.76 38.08 2.60
CA THR A 113 1.81 37.26 1.98
C THR A 113 2.79 36.75 3.04
N VAL A 114 2.89 35.43 3.16
CA VAL A 114 3.78 34.78 4.13
C VAL A 114 5.22 34.71 3.59
N SER A 115 6.16 35.09 4.43
CA SER A 115 7.60 34.96 4.22
C SER A 115 8.22 34.01 5.24
N TRP A 116 9.32 33.36 4.87
CA TRP A 116 9.94 32.31 5.66
C TRP A 116 11.35 32.69 6.09
N GLN A 117 11.77 32.22 7.26
CA GLN A 117 13.15 32.24 7.69
C GLN A 117 13.49 30.95 8.42
N TRP A 118 14.33 30.12 7.79
CA TRP A 118 14.81 28.88 8.37
C TRP A 118 15.87 29.13 9.45
N LYS A 119 15.88 28.27 10.47
CA LYS A 119 16.80 28.29 11.59
C LYS A 119 17.35 26.90 11.88
N VAL A 120 18.61 26.85 12.31
CA VAL A 120 19.27 25.63 12.79
C VAL A 120 19.82 25.89 14.20
N ASP A 121 19.44 25.05 15.17
CA ASP A 121 19.68 25.26 16.62
C ASP A 121 19.30 26.68 17.10
N GLY A 122 18.18 27.18 16.57
CA GLY A 122 17.66 28.52 16.86
C GLY A 122 18.39 29.69 16.19
N GLN A 123 19.46 29.44 15.42
CA GLN A 123 20.19 30.46 14.65
C GLN A 123 19.62 30.58 13.24
N ALA A 124 19.35 31.80 12.78
CA ALA A 124 18.85 32.05 11.42
C ALA A 124 19.91 31.74 10.36
N ILE A 125 19.49 31.02 9.31
CA ILE A 125 20.35 30.72 8.16
C ILE A 125 20.17 31.81 7.10
N ALA A 126 21.25 32.52 6.80
CA ALA A 126 21.22 33.64 5.85
C ALA A 126 20.75 33.18 4.46
N GLY A 127 19.73 33.86 3.92
CA GLY A 127 19.18 33.59 2.58
C GLY A 127 18.23 32.40 2.49
N ALA A 128 18.03 31.64 3.58
CA ALA A 128 17.08 30.55 3.63
C ALA A 128 15.66 31.06 3.87
N THR A 129 15.03 31.56 2.80
CA THR A 129 13.68 32.17 2.82
C THR A 129 12.67 31.47 1.90
N GLY A 130 13.05 30.33 1.31
CA GLY A 130 12.18 29.53 0.46
C GLY A 130 11.20 28.68 1.27
N THR A 131 10.24 28.08 0.56
CA THR A 131 9.38 27.03 1.11
C THR A 131 10.12 25.72 1.36
N ASP A 132 11.29 25.58 0.73
CA ASP A 132 12.17 24.43 0.85
C ASP A 132 13.50 24.85 1.50
N PHE A 133 14.08 23.94 2.27
CA PHE A 133 15.41 24.10 2.84
C PHE A 133 16.22 22.82 2.69
N THR A 134 17.37 22.93 2.03
CA THR A 134 18.35 21.84 1.93
C THR A 134 19.42 22.01 3.00
N MET A 135 19.51 21.05 3.91
CA MET A 135 20.53 21.01 4.97
C MET A 135 21.91 20.76 4.36
N THR A 136 22.94 21.41 4.92
CA THR A 136 24.33 21.06 4.64
C THR A 136 24.81 19.92 5.56
N PRO A 137 25.88 19.18 5.20
CA PRO A 137 26.37 18.06 6.01
C PRO A 137 26.68 18.39 7.47
N ASP A 138 27.11 19.62 7.76
CA ASP A 138 27.41 20.12 9.12
C ASP A 138 26.16 20.58 9.91
N GLN A 139 25.00 20.60 9.26
CA GLN A 139 23.70 20.97 9.85
C GLN A 139 22.82 19.74 10.13
N VAL A 140 23.15 18.59 9.54
CA VAL A 140 22.47 17.32 9.79
C VAL A 140 22.46 17.02 11.30
N GLY A 141 21.28 16.74 11.82
CA GLY A 141 21.10 16.37 13.21
C GLY A 141 20.94 17.50 14.23
N LYS A 142 21.06 18.74 13.76
CA LYS A 142 20.70 19.93 14.53
C LYS A 142 19.20 20.17 14.44
N LYS A 143 18.66 20.94 15.38
CA LYS A 143 17.24 21.26 15.41
C LYS A 143 16.90 22.25 14.30
N VAL A 144 16.14 21.81 13.30
CA VAL A 144 15.66 22.67 12.21
C VAL A 144 14.28 23.22 12.55
N THR A 145 14.12 24.53 12.52
CA THR A 145 12.83 25.21 12.67
C THR A 145 12.66 26.29 11.61
N VAL A 146 11.44 26.75 11.39
CA VAL A 146 11.14 27.84 10.46
C VAL A 146 10.20 28.83 11.11
N VAL A 147 10.43 30.13 10.84
CA VAL A 147 9.53 31.20 11.26
C VAL A 147 8.79 31.72 10.03
N ALA A 148 7.46 31.69 10.10
CA ALA A 148 6.58 32.40 9.19
C ALA A 148 6.44 33.85 9.66
N SER A 149 6.43 34.80 8.73
CA SER A 149 6.14 36.22 9.02
C SER A 149 5.30 36.82 7.91
N TYR A 150 4.29 37.61 8.28
CA TYR A 150 3.38 38.25 7.33
C TYR A 150 2.87 39.60 7.88
N VAL A 151 2.18 40.36 7.03
CA VAL A 151 1.44 41.57 7.43
C VAL A 151 -0.04 41.31 7.18
N ASP A 152 -0.89 41.56 8.17
CA ASP A 152 -2.34 41.33 8.10
C ASP A 152 -3.07 42.34 7.17
N GLY A 153 -4.40 42.24 7.08
CA GLY A 153 -5.23 43.19 6.33
C GLY A 153 -5.27 44.62 6.89
N ARG A 154 -4.74 44.85 8.10
CA ARG A 154 -4.74 46.12 8.84
C ARG A 154 -3.38 46.79 8.91
N GLY A 155 -2.33 46.12 8.46
CA GLY A 155 -0.95 46.61 8.44
C GLY A 155 -0.10 46.22 9.64
N HIS A 156 -0.55 45.31 10.50
CA HIS A 156 0.26 44.79 11.61
C HIS A 156 1.13 43.63 11.17
N ALA A 157 2.35 43.57 11.73
CA ALA A 157 3.33 42.56 11.40
C ALA A 157 3.25 41.40 12.39
N GLU A 158 3.03 40.20 11.86
CA GLU A 158 2.81 38.98 12.63
C GLU A 158 3.89 37.94 12.35
N SER A 159 4.13 37.07 13.34
CA SER A 159 5.08 35.95 13.19
C SER A 159 4.69 34.72 14.00
N VAL A 160 4.83 33.55 13.38
CA VAL A 160 4.57 32.23 13.98
C VAL A 160 5.75 31.30 13.71
N ALA A 161 6.27 30.66 14.76
CA ALA A 161 7.31 29.65 14.62
C ALA A 161 6.68 28.26 14.42
N SER A 162 7.37 27.38 13.69
CA SER A 162 6.98 25.98 13.61
C SER A 162 7.04 25.30 14.97
N ASP A 163 6.20 24.28 15.17
CA ASP A 163 6.32 23.42 16.36
C ASP A 163 7.73 22.81 16.45
N ASP A 164 8.22 22.72 17.68
CA ASP A 164 9.46 22.02 17.97
C ASP A 164 9.20 20.52 17.90
N VAL A 165 9.58 19.86 16.81
CA VAL A 165 10.34 18.60 16.76
C VAL A 165 10.48 18.21 15.28
N LEU A 166 11.71 18.31 14.78
CA LEU A 166 12.18 17.43 13.71
C LEU A 166 13.70 17.36 13.85
N ASN A 167 14.17 16.32 14.55
CA ASN A 167 15.52 15.81 14.35
C ASN A 167 15.48 15.10 12.99
N ILE A 168 15.74 15.83 11.92
CA ILE A 168 15.75 15.30 10.56
C ILE A 168 17.10 14.66 10.37
N TYR A 169 17.24 13.43 10.85
CA TYR A 169 18.17 12.52 10.21
C TYR A 169 17.33 11.59 9.34
N ASN A 170 17.75 11.48 8.08
CA ASN A 170 17.39 10.38 7.21
C ASN A 170 18.00 9.10 7.76
N ASN A 171 17.16 8.11 8.06
CA ASN A 171 17.62 6.75 8.29
C ASN A 171 17.90 6.11 6.92
N HIS A 172 19.15 5.78 6.60
CA HIS A 172 19.38 4.84 5.52
C HIS A 172 19.02 3.45 6.02
N TRP A 173 17.78 3.00 5.73
CA TRP A 173 17.33 1.66 6.11
C TRP A 173 18.39 0.66 5.68
N GLY A 174 19.05 0.03 6.64
CA GLY A 174 20.07 -0.96 6.33
C GLY A 174 19.42 -2.23 5.80
N SER A 175 20.21 -3.28 5.69
CA SER A 175 19.76 -4.55 5.16
C SER A 175 20.35 -5.68 5.95
N VAL A 176 19.62 -6.79 5.98
CA VAL A 176 20.12 -8.02 6.57
C VAL A 176 20.17 -9.07 5.47
N ALA A 177 21.36 -9.62 5.28
CA ALA A 177 21.57 -10.78 4.42
C ALA A 177 21.64 -12.03 5.28
N ILE A 178 21.03 -13.10 4.80
CA ILE A 178 21.18 -14.43 5.39
C ILE A 178 21.97 -15.31 4.42
N SER A 179 22.83 -16.14 4.98
CA SER A 179 23.61 -17.13 4.24
C SER A 179 23.60 -18.48 4.95
N GLY A 180 23.87 -19.53 4.18
CA GLY A 180 23.73 -20.91 4.62
C GLY A 180 22.47 -21.56 4.03
N THR A 181 22.27 -22.84 4.34
CA THR A 181 21.09 -23.59 3.90
C THR A 181 20.26 -23.93 5.11
N TYR A 182 18.95 -23.67 5.06
CA TYR A 182 18.04 -24.09 6.12
C TYR A 182 17.76 -25.60 6.00
N ALA A 183 18.69 -26.41 6.49
CA ALA A 183 18.61 -27.88 6.47
C ALA A 183 19.24 -28.49 7.74
N PRO A 184 18.78 -29.66 8.20
CA PRO A 184 19.32 -30.32 9.39
C PRO A 184 20.85 -30.42 9.40
N GLY A 185 21.47 -29.95 10.49
CA GLY A 185 22.92 -29.99 10.69
C GLY A 185 23.70 -28.88 9.97
N GLN A 186 23.02 -27.98 9.25
CA GLN A 186 23.63 -26.77 8.67
C GLN A 186 23.58 -25.60 9.66
N THR A 187 24.24 -24.50 9.30
CA THR A 187 24.20 -23.24 10.06
C THR A 187 23.74 -22.12 9.15
N LEU A 188 22.76 -21.35 9.63
CA LEU A 188 22.37 -20.08 9.05
C LEU A 188 23.17 -18.96 9.71
N HIS A 189 23.59 -17.98 8.92
CA HIS A 189 24.29 -16.79 9.38
C HIS A 189 23.54 -15.54 8.94
N ALA A 190 23.12 -14.72 9.92
CA ALA A 190 22.49 -13.42 9.72
C ALA A 190 23.54 -12.31 9.83
N ALA A 191 23.65 -11.49 8.78
CA ALA A 191 24.56 -10.35 8.74
C ALA A 191 23.81 -9.07 8.40
N ALA A 192 23.77 -8.14 9.35
CA ALA A 192 23.33 -6.78 9.08
C ALA A 192 24.41 -5.99 8.33
N THR A 193 23.99 -5.10 7.45
CA THR A 193 24.81 -4.08 6.79
C THR A 193 24.05 -2.79 6.72
N ASP A 194 24.72 -1.68 7.01
CA ASP A 194 24.10 -0.37 7.02
C ASP A 194 25.10 0.67 6.50
N ALA A 195 24.65 1.57 5.63
CA ALA A 195 25.48 2.62 5.04
C ALA A 195 25.89 3.70 6.06
N ASP A 196 25.05 3.94 7.07
CA ASP A 196 25.33 4.81 8.20
C ASP A 196 26.10 4.08 9.31
N GLY A 197 26.22 2.75 9.16
CA GLY A 197 27.01 1.86 9.97
C GLY A 197 26.27 1.35 11.18
N LEU A 198 26.69 0.19 11.65
CA LEU A 198 25.96 -0.58 12.66
C LEU A 198 26.47 -0.28 14.06
N GLY A 199 25.55 0.01 14.98
CA GLY A 199 25.81 -0.09 16.41
C GLY A 199 25.82 -1.55 16.88
N THR A 200 25.44 -1.77 18.13
CA THR A 200 25.29 -3.14 18.65
C THR A 200 24.10 -3.82 17.96
N VAL A 201 24.36 -4.97 17.34
CA VAL A 201 23.32 -5.79 16.69
C VAL A 201 22.82 -6.86 17.65
N TYR A 202 21.51 -6.94 17.79
CA TYR A 202 20.79 -7.92 18.59
C TYR A 202 20.09 -8.90 17.67
N TYR A 203 20.26 -10.18 17.96
CA TYR A 203 19.65 -11.27 17.21
C TYR A 203 18.66 -12.01 18.10
N SER A 204 17.54 -12.42 17.52
CA SER A 204 16.64 -13.40 18.13
C SER A 204 16.12 -14.34 17.05
N TRP A 205 16.17 -15.63 17.33
CA TRP A 205 15.62 -16.65 16.43
C TRP A 205 14.31 -17.17 16.97
N GLU A 206 13.36 -17.41 16.08
CA GLU A 206 12.02 -17.87 16.40
C GLU A 206 11.60 -18.98 15.47
N SER A 207 10.73 -19.88 15.93
CA SER A 207 10.08 -20.86 15.07
C SER A 207 8.57 -20.62 15.03
N SER A 208 7.95 -21.11 13.96
CA SER A 208 6.51 -21.20 13.82
C SER A 208 6.16 -22.60 13.31
N THR A 209 4.90 -23.00 13.39
CA THR A 209 4.38 -24.20 12.72
C THR A 209 3.15 -23.88 11.88
N ASP A 210 2.63 -22.66 11.97
CA ASP A 210 1.43 -22.17 11.29
C ASP A 210 1.70 -20.91 10.45
N GLY A 211 2.95 -20.45 10.43
CA GLY A 211 3.44 -19.22 9.78
C GLY A 211 2.76 -17.93 10.25
N LYS A 212 2.06 -17.98 11.39
CA LYS A 212 1.29 -16.86 11.97
C LYS A 212 1.75 -16.56 13.38
N THR A 213 1.87 -17.61 14.18
CA THR A 213 2.27 -17.57 15.58
C THR A 213 3.74 -17.95 15.67
N TRP A 214 4.55 -17.05 16.22
CA TRP A 214 6.00 -17.22 16.31
C TRP A 214 6.45 -17.31 17.76
N THR A 215 7.31 -18.28 18.05
CA THR A 215 7.84 -18.57 19.39
C THR A 215 9.35 -18.40 19.41
N ALA A 216 9.85 -17.58 20.33
CA ALA A 216 11.30 -17.39 20.52
C ALA A 216 12.00 -18.70 20.93
N LEU A 217 13.15 -18.96 20.31
CA LEU A 217 14.03 -20.09 20.62
C LEU A 217 15.02 -19.67 21.72
N PRO A 218 14.88 -20.19 22.97
CA PRO A 218 15.67 -19.70 24.09
C PRO A 218 17.18 -19.90 23.89
N GLY A 219 17.95 -18.83 24.09
CA GLY A 219 19.42 -18.85 23.99
C GLY A 219 19.97 -18.68 22.56
N ALA A 220 19.11 -18.66 21.54
CA ALA A 220 19.51 -18.33 20.17
C ALA A 220 19.52 -16.80 19.97
N THR A 221 20.59 -16.16 20.43
CA THR A 221 20.75 -14.69 20.37
C THR A 221 22.02 -14.23 19.64
N GLY A 222 22.66 -15.14 18.92
CA GLY A 222 23.83 -14.84 18.08
C GLY A 222 23.45 -14.71 16.60
N PRO A 223 24.39 -14.24 15.76
CA PRO A 223 24.19 -14.16 14.31
C PRO A 223 24.12 -15.54 13.65
N ASP A 224 24.64 -16.57 14.31
CA ASP A 224 24.64 -17.94 13.81
C ASP A 224 23.56 -18.78 14.48
N PHE A 225 22.81 -19.54 13.68
CA PHE A 225 21.83 -20.52 14.14
C PHE A 225 22.12 -21.90 13.55
N ALA A 226 22.42 -22.86 14.42
CA ALA A 226 22.59 -24.26 14.04
C ALA A 226 21.22 -24.93 13.87
N VAL A 227 20.91 -25.34 12.64
CA VAL A 227 19.64 -25.96 12.29
C VAL A 227 19.58 -27.38 12.86
N GLY A 228 18.67 -27.58 13.82
CA GLY A 228 18.45 -28.87 14.47
C GLY A 228 17.88 -29.94 13.55
N ALA A 229 17.86 -31.19 14.01
CA ALA A 229 17.36 -32.33 13.23
C ALA A 229 15.85 -32.29 12.91
N ALA A 230 15.10 -31.34 13.49
CA ALA A 230 13.65 -31.18 13.35
C ALA A 230 13.27 -30.02 12.39
N ALA A 231 14.10 -29.73 11.37
CA ALA A 231 13.81 -28.65 10.43
C ALA A 231 12.69 -29.06 9.46
N SER A 232 11.45 -28.84 9.89
CA SER A 232 10.24 -28.93 9.06
C SER A 232 9.18 -27.91 9.50
N GLU A 233 9.59 -26.78 10.10
CA GLU A 233 8.66 -25.94 10.89
C GLU A 233 8.46 -24.51 10.37
N LEU A 234 9.47 -23.81 9.83
CA LEU A 234 9.58 -22.35 9.63
C LEU A 234 10.43 -21.71 10.72
N LEU A 235 11.39 -20.89 10.30
CA LEU A 235 12.30 -20.15 11.15
C LEU A 235 12.23 -18.67 10.81
N ARG A 236 12.34 -17.79 11.81
CA ARG A 236 12.49 -16.36 11.60
C ARG A 236 13.69 -15.84 12.38
N ALA A 237 14.55 -15.10 11.69
CA ALA A 237 15.54 -14.24 12.33
C ALA A 237 14.94 -12.85 12.53
N ARG A 238 14.96 -12.35 13.77
CA ARG A 238 14.82 -10.93 14.06
C ARG A 238 16.19 -10.33 14.30
N VAL A 239 16.49 -9.25 13.59
CA VAL A 239 17.76 -8.54 13.69
C VAL A 239 17.44 -7.09 13.98
N GLU A 240 17.74 -6.67 15.22
CA GLU A 240 17.49 -5.33 15.70
C GLU A 240 18.82 -4.64 15.98
N TYR A 241 19.00 -3.42 15.49
CA TYR A 241 20.17 -2.62 15.83
C TYR A 241 19.84 -1.14 15.82
N ALA A 242 20.61 -0.37 16.60
CA ALA A 242 20.69 1.06 16.39
C ALA A 242 21.83 1.36 15.42
N ASP A 243 21.59 2.13 14.37
CA ASP A 243 22.67 2.62 13.51
C ASP A 243 23.58 3.61 14.28
N ASN A 244 24.70 4.05 13.68
CA ASN A 244 25.58 5.03 14.32
C ASN A 244 24.96 6.43 14.49
N ARG A 245 23.73 6.63 14.01
CA ARG A 245 22.95 7.86 14.12
C ARG A 245 21.80 7.74 15.13
N GLY A 246 21.63 6.56 15.74
CA GLY A 246 20.67 6.28 16.81
C GLY A 246 19.29 5.81 16.32
N TYR A 247 19.12 5.47 15.05
CA TYR A 247 17.89 4.87 14.51
C TYR A 247 17.84 3.39 14.81
N VAL A 248 16.76 2.95 15.46
CA VAL A 248 16.50 1.52 15.68
C VAL A 248 15.84 0.96 14.44
N GLU A 249 16.48 -0.04 13.86
CA GLU A 249 15.93 -0.84 12.77
C GLU A 249 15.60 -2.24 13.26
N ASP A 250 14.48 -2.79 12.80
CA ASP A 250 14.04 -4.16 13.08
C ASP A 250 13.77 -4.87 11.76
N HIS A 251 14.60 -5.88 11.47
CA HIS A 251 14.52 -6.70 10.28
C HIS A 251 14.01 -8.08 10.61
N ARG A 252 13.11 -8.61 9.78
CA ARG A 252 12.52 -9.93 9.94
C ARG A 252 12.73 -10.74 8.68
N LEU A 253 13.40 -11.87 8.84
CA LEU A 253 13.73 -12.77 7.73
C LEU A 253 13.12 -14.13 8.02
N VAL A 254 12.19 -14.56 7.18
CA VAL A 254 11.44 -15.82 7.33
C VAL A 254 11.99 -16.87 6.37
N PHE A 255 12.18 -18.08 6.90
CA PHE A 255 12.77 -19.22 6.22
C PHE A 255 11.86 -20.44 6.27
N GLY A 256 11.62 -21.05 5.10
CA GLY A 256 10.91 -22.31 4.92
C GLY A 256 11.84 -23.49 4.62
N GLY A 257 11.34 -24.69 4.93
CA GLY A 257 12.08 -25.94 4.86
C GLY A 257 12.02 -26.62 3.51
N ALA A 258 11.80 -27.95 3.52
CA ALA A 258 11.45 -28.74 2.34
C ALA A 258 9.95 -29.13 2.32
N ALA A 259 9.19 -28.59 3.28
CA ALA A 259 7.79 -28.89 3.48
C ALA A 259 6.96 -27.79 2.81
N ALA A 260 5.75 -28.13 2.36
CA ALA A 260 4.79 -27.13 1.94
C ALA A 260 4.30 -26.34 3.18
N ASP A 261 4.72 -25.08 3.25
CA ASP A 261 4.48 -24.19 4.37
C ASP A 261 3.42 -23.12 3.98
N THR A 262 2.80 -22.51 4.99
CA THR A 262 1.93 -21.35 4.78
C THR A 262 2.37 -20.23 5.69
N VAL A 263 2.69 -19.07 5.13
CA VAL A 263 3.21 -17.90 5.86
C VAL A 263 2.31 -16.69 5.66
N ALA A 264 1.96 -16.02 6.76
CA ALA A 264 1.30 -14.71 6.70
C ALA A 264 2.32 -13.58 6.80
N LEU A 265 2.30 -12.66 5.83
CA LEU A 265 3.26 -11.56 5.72
C LEU A 265 2.91 -10.39 6.62
N ASN A 266 3.93 -9.75 7.21
CA ASN A 266 3.82 -8.42 7.79
C ASN A 266 4.68 -7.42 7.02
N ALA A 267 4.40 -6.13 7.20
CA ALA A 267 5.20 -5.06 6.61
C ALA A 267 6.70 -5.20 6.97
N GLY A 268 7.57 -5.11 5.96
CA GLY A 268 9.03 -5.16 6.13
C GLY A 268 9.65 -6.56 6.24
N ASP A 269 8.88 -7.64 6.11
CA ASP A 269 9.43 -9.00 6.10
C ASP A 269 10.18 -9.29 4.78
N THR A 270 11.33 -9.98 4.88
CA THR A 270 12.03 -10.61 3.74
C THR A 270 11.90 -12.12 3.85
N ILE A 271 11.62 -12.81 2.74
CA ILE A 271 11.21 -14.23 2.78
C ILE A 271 11.98 -15.08 1.78
N ASP A 272 12.35 -16.28 2.24
CA ASP A 272 12.92 -17.37 1.45
C ASP A 272 12.31 -18.69 1.94
N LEU A 273 11.37 -19.28 1.21
CA LEU A 273 10.65 -20.47 1.66
C LEU A 273 11.32 -21.81 1.30
N GLY A 274 12.42 -21.77 0.54
CA GLY A 274 13.22 -22.96 0.31
C GLY A 274 12.58 -23.94 -0.68
N ALA A 275 12.14 -25.11 -0.23
CA ALA A 275 11.52 -26.11 -1.09
C ALA A 275 10.16 -26.50 -0.55
N GLY A 276 9.22 -26.83 -1.43
CA GLY A 276 7.85 -27.06 -1.03
C GLY A 276 6.91 -26.42 -2.02
N ASN A 277 5.61 -26.68 -1.88
CA ASN A 277 4.61 -25.90 -2.59
C ASN A 277 4.03 -24.93 -1.58
N ASP A 278 4.66 -23.77 -1.45
CA ASP A 278 4.41 -22.86 -0.35
C ASP A 278 3.28 -21.88 -0.65
N THR A 279 2.61 -21.43 0.41
CA THR A 279 1.53 -20.44 0.30
C THR A 279 1.87 -19.19 1.10
N ILE A 280 1.93 -18.07 0.40
CA ILE A 280 2.22 -16.75 0.96
C ILE A 280 0.92 -15.96 1.02
N LEU A 281 0.50 -15.58 2.22
CA LEU A 281 -0.71 -14.80 2.47
C LEU A 281 -0.33 -13.36 2.82
N GLU A 282 -0.66 -12.42 1.95
CA GLU A 282 -0.51 -10.99 2.23
C GLU A 282 -1.56 -10.53 3.26
N SER A 283 -1.13 -9.75 4.26
CA SER A 283 -2.00 -9.34 5.38
C SER A 283 -1.96 -7.84 5.72
N GLY A 284 -1.43 -7.01 4.82
CA GLY A 284 -1.38 -5.55 4.89
C GLY A 284 0.04 -5.00 5.14
N GLY A 285 0.50 -4.10 4.27
CA GLY A 285 1.69 -3.25 4.46
C GLY A 285 2.69 -3.24 3.30
N THR A 286 3.78 -2.47 3.41
CA THR A 286 4.88 -2.51 2.44
C THR A 286 5.60 -3.84 2.55
N LEU A 287 5.60 -4.64 1.49
CA LEU A 287 6.34 -5.90 1.46
C LEU A 287 7.74 -5.69 0.89
N GLY A 288 8.65 -6.57 1.30
CA GLY A 288 10.00 -6.63 0.75
C GLY A 288 10.08 -7.56 -0.45
N THR A 289 11.12 -8.39 -0.46
CA THR A 289 11.29 -9.46 -1.44
C THR A 289 10.75 -10.77 -0.86
N VAL A 290 10.00 -11.51 -1.68
CA VAL A 290 9.52 -12.86 -1.40
C VAL A 290 10.17 -13.80 -2.41
N ASP A 291 10.93 -14.77 -1.92
CA ASP A 291 11.43 -15.89 -2.70
C ASP A 291 10.68 -17.17 -2.28
N GLY A 292 9.91 -17.75 -3.21
CA GLY A 292 9.21 -19.02 -2.98
C GLY A 292 10.15 -20.23 -3.00
N GLY A 293 11.27 -20.11 -3.72
CA GLY A 293 12.27 -21.16 -3.83
C GLY A 293 11.93 -22.21 -4.88
N SER A 294 11.78 -23.48 -4.50
CA SER A 294 11.56 -24.58 -5.43
C SER A 294 10.28 -25.36 -5.13
N GLY A 295 9.48 -25.56 -6.17
CA GLY A 295 8.20 -26.24 -6.09
C GLY A 295 7.16 -25.42 -6.86
N VAL A 296 5.90 -25.47 -6.42
CA VAL A 296 4.85 -24.61 -6.97
C VAL A 296 4.36 -23.69 -5.86
N ASP A 297 4.85 -22.46 -5.91
CA ASP A 297 4.62 -21.47 -4.85
C ASP A 297 3.50 -20.51 -5.21
N THR A 298 2.68 -20.18 -4.21
CA THR A 298 1.46 -19.41 -4.38
C THR A 298 1.46 -18.16 -3.51
N PHE A 299 1.47 -16.99 -4.13
CA PHE A 299 1.20 -15.72 -3.47
C PHE A 299 -0.29 -15.38 -3.55
N ILE A 300 -0.89 -14.98 -2.43
CA ILE A 300 -2.30 -14.59 -2.33
C ILE A 300 -2.38 -13.21 -1.68
N GLY A 301 -2.96 -12.24 -2.38
CA GLY A 301 -3.18 -10.90 -1.86
C GLY A 301 -4.53 -10.30 -2.28
N ALA A 302 -4.98 -9.30 -1.53
CA ALA A 302 -6.23 -8.59 -1.80
C ALA A 302 -5.96 -7.09 -1.96
N GLY A 303 -6.57 -6.46 -2.96
CA GLY A 303 -6.37 -5.01 -3.21
C GLY A 303 -5.04 -4.66 -3.90
N LEU A 304 -4.26 -5.66 -4.30
CA LEU A 304 -3.06 -5.50 -5.11
C LEU A 304 -3.39 -5.66 -6.60
N TYR A 305 -2.57 -5.04 -7.46
CA TYR A 305 -2.50 -5.25 -8.89
C TYR A 305 -1.05 -5.54 -9.31
N MET A 306 -0.87 -6.23 -10.45
CA MET A 306 0.45 -6.51 -11.01
C MET A 306 0.91 -5.33 -11.86
N LEU A 307 2.12 -4.82 -11.62
CA LEU A 307 2.66 -3.66 -12.34
C LEU A 307 3.71 -4.04 -13.41
N HIS A 308 4.18 -5.28 -13.44
CA HIS A 308 5.21 -5.71 -14.39
C HIS A 308 5.12 -7.20 -14.78
N THR A 309 5.07 -7.47 -16.09
CA THR A 309 5.59 -8.70 -16.74
C THR A 309 5.74 -8.43 -18.24
N PRO A 310 6.96 -8.51 -18.80
CA PRO A 310 7.09 -9.31 -20.02
C PRO A 310 8.42 -10.08 -20.09
N GLY A 311 8.29 -11.39 -20.09
CA GLY A 311 9.33 -12.39 -20.34
C GLY A 311 8.80 -13.77 -19.92
N PRO A 312 8.98 -14.84 -20.71
CA PRO A 312 8.42 -16.15 -20.37
C PRO A 312 9.11 -16.73 -19.11
N GLY A 313 8.32 -17.35 -18.23
CA GLY A 313 8.78 -18.16 -17.11
C GLY A 313 8.66 -17.50 -15.73
N VAL A 314 9.10 -18.24 -14.72
CA VAL A 314 9.12 -17.79 -13.32
C VAL A 314 10.31 -16.85 -13.14
N GLY A 315 10.03 -15.56 -13.03
CA GLY A 315 11.02 -14.49 -12.83
C GLY A 315 10.61 -13.57 -11.70
N THR A 316 11.15 -12.35 -11.70
CA THR A 316 10.73 -11.32 -10.74
C THR A 316 9.39 -10.71 -11.15
N THR A 317 8.34 -10.95 -10.37
CA THR A 317 7.02 -10.35 -10.54
C THR A 317 6.76 -9.32 -9.45
N ASN A 318 6.36 -8.11 -9.81
CA ASN A 318 6.05 -7.07 -8.84
C ASN A 318 4.54 -6.86 -8.69
N VAL A 319 4.05 -6.95 -7.45
CA VAL A 319 2.67 -6.67 -7.07
C VAL A 319 2.62 -5.39 -6.24
N TRP A 320 1.64 -4.51 -6.46
CA TRP A 320 1.52 -3.22 -5.79
C TRP A 320 0.06 -2.84 -5.52
N ASP A 321 -0.19 -1.92 -4.60
CA ASP A 321 -1.47 -1.22 -4.44
C ASP A 321 -1.39 0.25 -4.91
N GLU A 322 -2.51 0.97 -4.78
CA GLU A 322 -2.60 2.39 -5.15
C GLU A 322 -1.85 3.31 -4.19
N GLY A 323 -1.50 2.83 -2.99
CA GLY A 323 -0.72 3.54 -1.97
C GLY A 323 0.79 3.42 -2.16
N GLY A 324 1.26 2.69 -3.16
CA GLY A 324 2.68 2.43 -3.38
C GLY A 324 3.26 1.35 -2.46
N TYR A 325 2.41 0.53 -1.84
CA TYR A 325 2.81 -0.67 -1.12
C TYR A 325 2.88 -1.84 -2.09
N GLY A 326 3.89 -2.70 -2.00
CA GLY A 326 4.03 -3.82 -2.93
C GLY A 326 5.08 -4.83 -2.50
N ALA A 327 5.22 -5.91 -3.29
CA ALA A 327 6.21 -6.97 -3.10
C ALA A 327 6.93 -7.28 -4.43
N SER A 328 8.20 -7.65 -4.32
CA SER A 328 8.95 -8.29 -5.40
C SER A 328 8.94 -9.81 -5.18
N LEU A 329 8.18 -10.52 -6.00
CA LEU A 329 8.04 -11.98 -5.95
C LEU A 329 9.08 -12.62 -6.86
N VAL A 330 9.81 -13.61 -6.36
CA VAL A 330 10.83 -14.38 -7.06
C VAL A 330 10.52 -15.85 -6.83
N ASN A 331 10.66 -16.68 -7.88
CA ASN A 331 10.33 -18.10 -7.80
C ASN A 331 8.91 -18.34 -7.24
N VAL A 332 7.92 -17.63 -7.79
CA VAL A 332 6.50 -17.79 -7.44
C VAL A 332 5.70 -18.07 -8.70
N GLU A 333 5.18 -19.28 -8.83
CA GLU A 333 4.49 -19.77 -10.02
C GLU A 333 3.02 -19.33 -10.07
N ARG A 334 2.39 -19.06 -8.93
CA ARG A 334 0.96 -18.72 -8.83
C ARG A 334 0.80 -17.39 -8.10
N VAL A 335 0.17 -16.41 -8.72
CA VAL A 335 -0.18 -15.13 -8.09
C VAL A 335 -1.69 -14.95 -8.14
N VAL A 336 -2.34 -14.99 -6.97
CA VAL A 336 -3.78 -14.85 -6.80
C VAL A 336 -4.09 -13.49 -6.20
N LEU A 337 -4.72 -12.63 -6.98
CA LEU A 337 -5.14 -11.30 -6.55
C LEU A 337 -6.66 -11.22 -6.56
N GLY A 338 -7.26 -11.11 -5.38
CA GLY A 338 -8.71 -11.18 -5.20
C GLY A 338 -9.25 -12.55 -5.61
N THR A 339 -10.00 -12.62 -6.71
CA THR A 339 -10.62 -13.88 -7.21
C THR A 339 -9.92 -14.48 -8.42
N THR A 340 -8.91 -13.80 -8.96
CA THR A 340 -8.27 -14.19 -10.22
C THR A 340 -6.82 -14.61 -9.94
N GLY A 341 -6.42 -15.73 -10.51
CA GLY A 341 -5.06 -16.24 -10.48
C GLY A 341 -4.35 -15.98 -11.81
N THR A 342 -3.04 -15.77 -11.73
CA THR A 342 -2.13 -15.81 -12.87
C THR A 342 -1.05 -16.86 -12.59
N ALA A 343 -0.84 -17.78 -13.54
CA ALA A 343 0.17 -18.82 -13.48
C ALA A 343 1.34 -18.51 -14.42
N PHE A 344 2.58 -18.57 -13.91
CA PHE A 344 3.80 -18.17 -14.64
C PHE A 344 4.68 -19.34 -15.09
N ASP A 345 4.42 -20.56 -14.63
CA ASP A 345 5.04 -21.81 -15.09
C ASP A 345 4.51 -22.25 -16.47
N VAL A 346 4.75 -21.43 -17.49
CA VAL A 346 4.32 -21.69 -18.87
C VAL A 346 4.97 -22.94 -19.49
N ASP A 347 6.06 -23.42 -18.91
CA ASP A 347 6.69 -24.70 -19.25
C ASP A 347 6.32 -25.83 -18.28
N GLY A 348 5.67 -25.50 -17.16
CA GLY A 348 5.23 -26.43 -16.12
C GLY A 348 3.75 -26.83 -16.25
N ALA A 349 3.14 -27.15 -15.12
CA ALA A 349 1.78 -27.69 -15.05
C ALA A 349 0.74 -26.78 -15.70
N ALA A 350 0.83 -25.45 -15.52
CA ALA A 350 -0.12 -24.54 -16.15
C ALA A 350 0.05 -24.48 -17.67
N GLY A 351 1.30 -24.44 -18.14
CA GLY A 351 1.63 -24.56 -19.56
C GLY A 351 1.07 -25.83 -20.19
N GLU A 352 1.32 -26.98 -19.57
CA GLU A 352 0.83 -28.28 -20.02
C GLU A 352 -0.70 -28.32 -20.07
N ALA A 353 -1.39 -27.80 -19.03
CA ALA A 353 -2.84 -27.70 -18.99
C ALA A 353 -3.37 -26.86 -20.17
N TYR A 354 -2.81 -25.67 -20.38
CA TYR A 354 -3.22 -24.77 -21.45
C TYR A 354 -3.03 -25.41 -22.82
N ARG A 355 -1.83 -25.95 -23.08
CA ARG A 355 -1.48 -26.58 -24.36
C ARG A 355 -2.38 -27.77 -24.67
N LEU A 356 -2.66 -28.61 -23.68
CA LEU A 356 -3.52 -29.79 -23.87
C LEU A 356 -4.96 -29.39 -24.17
N TYR A 357 -5.43 -28.30 -23.56
CA TYR A 357 -6.77 -27.76 -23.75
C TYR A 357 -6.93 -27.12 -25.14
N GLN A 358 -5.95 -26.32 -25.56
CA GLN A 358 -5.87 -25.82 -26.93
C GLN A 358 -5.76 -26.98 -27.94
N ALA A 359 -4.97 -28.02 -27.64
CA ALA A 359 -4.79 -29.15 -28.53
C ALA A 359 -6.05 -30.00 -28.69
N ALA A 360 -6.80 -30.22 -27.60
CA ALA A 360 -8.01 -31.03 -27.61
C ALA A 360 -9.18 -30.31 -28.29
N PHE A 361 -9.35 -29.01 -28.02
CA PHE A 361 -10.57 -28.28 -28.35
C PHE A 361 -10.38 -27.12 -29.33
N ASP A 362 -9.13 -26.77 -29.66
CA ASP A 362 -8.75 -25.73 -30.63
C ASP A 362 -9.41 -24.38 -30.29
N ARG A 363 -9.29 -24.02 -29.01
CA ARG A 363 -9.76 -22.76 -28.43
C ARG A 363 -8.93 -22.37 -27.22
N THR A 364 -8.97 -21.09 -26.87
CA THR A 364 -8.52 -20.62 -25.55
C THR A 364 -9.38 -21.29 -24.47
N PRO A 365 -8.76 -21.84 -23.41
CA PRO A 365 -9.48 -22.41 -22.28
C PRO A 365 -10.31 -21.35 -21.56
N ASP A 366 -11.42 -21.75 -20.94
CA ASP A 366 -12.13 -20.88 -20.01
C ASP A 366 -11.42 -20.88 -18.64
N ASP A 367 -11.47 -19.75 -17.94
CA ASP A 367 -10.69 -19.53 -16.71
C ASP A 367 -10.99 -20.56 -15.60
N PHE A 368 -12.25 -21.04 -15.51
CA PHE A 368 -12.64 -22.05 -14.52
C PHE A 368 -12.09 -23.43 -14.89
N GLY A 369 -12.31 -23.85 -16.15
CA GLY A 369 -11.85 -25.14 -16.65
C GLY A 369 -10.34 -25.29 -16.57
N ILE A 370 -9.58 -24.26 -16.96
CA ILE A 370 -8.12 -24.30 -16.83
C ILE A 370 -7.67 -24.28 -15.37
N GLY A 371 -8.32 -23.49 -14.50
CA GLY A 371 -8.03 -23.49 -13.07
C GLY A 371 -8.23 -24.84 -12.40
N PHE A 372 -9.26 -25.60 -12.81
CA PHE A 372 -9.45 -26.98 -12.36
C PHE A 372 -8.28 -27.89 -12.79
N TRP A 373 -7.87 -27.86 -14.05
CA TRP A 373 -6.82 -28.75 -14.55
C TRP A 373 -5.43 -28.40 -14.02
N ILE A 374 -5.13 -27.11 -13.86
CA ILE A 374 -3.93 -26.63 -13.14
C ILE A 374 -3.91 -27.26 -11.74
N SER A 375 -4.99 -27.13 -10.97
CA SER A 375 -5.08 -27.70 -9.62
C SER A 375 -4.85 -29.24 -9.61
N ARG A 376 -5.34 -29.97 -10.62
CA ARG A 376 -5.10 -31.42 -10.71
C ARG A 376 -3.63 -31.75 -10.98
N LEU A 377 -2.99 -31.03 -11.90
CA LEU A 377 -1.58 -31.23 -12.26
C LEU A 377 -0.65 -30.82 -11.11
N ASP A 378 -0.95 -29.73 -10.42
CA ASP A 378 -0.21 -29.28 -9.23
C ASP A 378 -0.28 -30.33 -8.09
N MET A 379 -1.36 -31.10 -8.01
CA MET A 379 -1.51 -32.25 -7.09
C MET A 379 -0.83 -33.55 -7.59
N GLY A 380 -0.10 -33.50 -8.70
CA GLY A 380 0.65 -34.62 -9.26
C GLY A 380 -0.16 -35.60 -10.12
N VAL A 381 -1.36 -35.23 -10.57
CA VAL A 381 -2.06 -36.02 -11.61
C VAL A 381 -1.23 -35.96 -12.90
N GLY A 382 -1.00 -37.09 -13.55
CA GLY A 382 -0.22 -37.12 -14.79
C GLY A 382 -0.95 -36.48 -15.97
N LEU A 383 -0.21 -35.80 -16.85
CA LEU A 383 -0.78 -35.14 -18.04
C LEU A 383 -1.57 -36.10 -18.95
N THR A 384 -1.14 -37.36 -19.07
CA THR A 384 -1.87 -38.38 -19.83
C THR A 384 -3.24 -38.71 -19.20
N ASP A 385 -3.37 -38.68 -17.88
CA ASP A 385 -4.65 -38.90 -17.20
C ASP A 385 -5.62 -37.74 -17.44
N VAL A 386 -5.09 -36.51 -17.46
CA VAL A 386 -5.84 -35.32 -17.87
C VAL A 386 -6.31 -35.46 -19.32
N ALA A 387 -5.43 -35.86 -20.23
CA ALA A 387 -5.78 -36.09 -21.64
C ALA A 387 -6.83 -37.20 -21.81
N ASN A 388 -6.76 -38.26 -21.02
CA ASN A 388 -7.78 -39.30 -20.99
C ASN A 388 -9.14 -38.74 -20.60
N ALA A 389 -9.20 -37.86 -19.59
CA ALA A 389 -10.45 -37.20 -19.20
C ALA A 389 -11.00 -36.31 -20.31
N PHE A 390 -10.15 -35.62 -21.07
CA PHE A 390 -10.57 -34.77 -22.19
C PHE A 390 -11.13 -35.64 -23.31
N VAL A 391 -10.42 -36.70 -23.71
CA VAL A 391 -10.87 -37.65 -24.74
C VAL A 391 -12.18 -38.33 -24.34
N ALA A 392 -12.38 -38.61 -23.05
CA ALA A 392 -13.60 -39.19 -22.52
C ALA A 392 -14.77 -38.19 -22.43
N SER A 393 -14.52 -36.88 -22.48
CA SER A 393 -15.54 -35.85 -22.38
C SER A 393 -16.53 -35.86 -23.56
N ASP A 394 -17.74 -35.39 -23.31
CA ASP A 394 -18.76 -35.24 -24.35
C ASP A 394 -18.35 -34.18 -25.38
N GLU A 395 -17.63 -33.13 -24.97
CA GLU A 395 -17.11 -32.09 -25.87
C GLU A 395 -16.14 -32.68 -26.90
N PHE A 396 -15.18 -33.48 -26.46
CA PHE A 396 -14.20 -34.11 -27.36
C PHE A 396 -14.90 -35.08 -28.31
N LYS A 397 -15.76 -35.96 -27.78
CA LYS A 397 -16.52 -36.91 -28.60
C LYS A 397 -17.36 -36.18 -29.65
N ALA A 398 -18.06 -35.11 -29.28
CA ALA A 398 -18.86 -34.32 -30.21
C ALA A 398 -17.99 -33.64 -31.29
N ARG A 399 -16.84 -33.06 -30.90
CA ARG A 399 -15.92 -32.39 -31.82
C ARG A 399 -15.37 -33.33 -32.89
N TYR A 400 -14.99 -34.54 -32.51
CA TYR A 400 -14.36 -35.51 -33.41
C TYR A 400 -15.34 -36.57 -33.96
N ALA A 401 -16.65 -36.48 -33.66
CA ALA A 401 -17.67 -37.46 -34.05
C ALA A 401 -17.82 -37.69 -35.56
N SER A 402 -17.50 -36.67 -36.37
CA SER A 402 -17.64 -36.74 -37.83
C SER A 402 -16.47 -37.43 -38.53
N LEU A 403 -15.38 -37.71 -37.81
CA LEU A 403 -14.18 -38.31 -38.37
C LEU A 403 -14.32 -39.84 -38.45
N SER A 404 -13.97 -40.39 -39.62
CA SER A 404 -14.00 -41.84 -39.86
C SER A 404 -12.60 -42.44 -39.74
N GLY A 405 -12.30 -43.05 -38.59
CA GLY A 405 -11.08 -43.82 -38.34
C GLY A 405 -9.87 -42.98 -37.90
N ASN A 406 -8.80 -43.67 -37.49
CA ASN A 406 -7.61 -43.06 -36.86
C ASN A 406 -6.84 -42.12 -37.80
N GLY A 407 -6.78 -42.41 -39.09
CA GLY A 407 -6.08 -41.54 -40.05
C GLY A 407 -6.75 -40.16 -40.20
N ALA A 408 -8.08 -40.10 -40.13
CA ALA A 408 -8.82 -38.83 -40.16
C ALA A 408 -8.59 -38.04 -38.86
N LEU A 409 -8.55 -38.72 -37.71
CA LEU A 409 -8.24 -38.13 -36.41
C LEU A 409 -6.83 -37.52 -36.39
N VAL A 410 -5.82 -38.26 -36.85
CA VAL A 410 -4.44 -37.77 -36.94
C VAL A 410 -4.33 -36.55 -37.84
N ASN A 411 -4.97 -36.56 -39.01
CA ASN A 411 -5.01 -35.38 -39.89
C ASN A 411 -5.60 -34.16 -39.17
N GLN A 412 -6.66 -34.36 -38.39
CA GLN A 412 -7.29 -33.28 -37.65
C GLN A 412 -6.38 -32.74 -36.54
N PHE A 413 -5.61 -33.59 -35.85
CA PHE A 413 -4.62 -33.14 -34.86
C PHE A 413 -3.53 -32.28 -35.50
N TYR A 414 -2.99 -32.68 -36.66
CA TYR A 414 -2.03 -31.83 -37.39
C TYR A 414 -2.64 -30.47 -37.77
N ALA A 415 -3.88 -30.47 -38.26
CA ALA A 415 -4.55 -29.25 -38.71
C ALA A 415 -4.91 -28.29 -37.56
N ASN A 416 -5.39 -28.82 -36.43
CA ASN A 416 -5.84 -28.00 -35.30
C ASN A 416 -4.69 -27.56 -34.41
N ILE A 417 -3.73 -28.45 -34.15
CA ILE A 417 -2.69 -28.22 -33.13
C ILE A 417 -1.46 -27.57 -33.76
N LEU A 418 -1.04 -28.09 -34.92
CA LEU A 418 0.19 -27.64 -35.59
C LEU A 418 -0.09 -26.69 -36.75
N HIS A 419 -1.38 -26.41 -37.04
CA HIS A 419 -1.83 -25.54 -38.12
C HIS A 419 -1.22 -25.87 -39.49
N ARG A 420 -0.98 -27.15 -39.75
CA ARG A 420 -0.42 -27.64 -41.02
C ARG A 420 -0.94 -29.03 -41.39
N ALA A 421 -0.72 -29.44 -42.64
CA ALA A 421 -0.93 -30.83 -43.04
C ALA A 421 0.20 -31.74 -42.53
N PRO A 422 -0.08 -33.01 -42.22
CA PRO A 422 0.98 -33.99 -41.97
C PRO A 422 1.78 -34.29 -43.23
N ASP A 423 3.06 -34.59 -43.06
CA ASP A 423 3.80 -35.34 -44.08
C ASP A 423 3.37 -36.83 -44.08
N ALA A 424 3.65 -37.53 -45.18
CA ALA A 424 3.20 -38.91 -45.35
C ALA A 424 3.77 -39.87 -44.30
N THR A 425 5.00 -39.63 -43.82
CA THR A 425 5.65 -40.49 -42.82
C THR A 425 5.03 -40.26 -41.45
N GLY A 426 4.86 -39.00 -41.04
CA GLY A 426 4.24 -38.63 -39.77
C GLY A 426 2.79 -39.11 -39.67
N GLN A 427 2.01 -38.92 -40.73
CA GLN A 427 0.63 -39.42 -40.80
C GLN A 427 0.57 -40.95 -40.61
N ALA A 428 1.39 -41.70 -41.36
CA ALA A 428 1.40 -43.15 -41.30
C ALA A 428 1.88 -43.66 -39.94
N PHE A 429 2.88 -43.02 -39.34
CA PHE A 429 3.41 -43.38 -38.03
C PHE A 429 2.34 -43.31 -36.93
N TRP A 430 1.68 -42.15 -36.78
CA TRP A 430 0.67 -41.97 -35.74
C TRP A 430 -0.60 -42.79 -35.99
N THR A 431 -1.02 -42.91 -37.24
CA THR A 431 -2.18 -43.75 -37.60
C THR A 431 -1.91 -45.21 -37.22
N ASN A 432 -0.72 -45.72 -37.54
CA ASN A 432 -0.33 -47.09 -37.22
C ASN A 432 -0.21 -47.33 -35.71
N ALA A 433 0.30 -46.35 -34.96
CA ALA A 433 0.35 -46.43 -33.50
C ALA A 433 -1.05 -46.61 -32.88
N LEU A 434 -2.06 -45.92 -33.41
CA LEU A 434 -3.46 -46.06 -32.96
C LEU A 434 -4.10 -47.36 -33.45
N ASP A 435 -3.91 -47.72 -34.73
CA ASP A 435 -4.49 -48.93 -35.34
C ASP A 435 -3.98 -50.22 -34.70
N GLN A 436 -2.72 -50.24 -34.26
CA GLN A 436 -2.10 -51.38 -33.57
C GLN A 436 -2.24 -51.33 -32.05
N HIS A 437 -2.93 -50.31 -31.50
CA HIS A 437 -3.05 -50.09 -30.06
C HIS A 437 -1.71 -49.97 -29.33
N LEU A 438 -0.68 -49.46 -30.02
CA LEU A 438 0.63 -49.15 -29.43
C LEU A 438 0.60 -47.82 -28.65
N ALA A 439 -0.38 -46.98 -28.93
CA ALA A 439 -0.71 -45.79 -28.16
C ALA A 439 -2.23 -45.57 -28.17
N THR A 440 -2.72 -44.95 -27.10
CA THR A 440 -4.09 -44.44 -26.98
C THR A 440 -4.22 -43.08 -27.66
N VAL A 441 -5.46 -42.67 -27.95
CA VAL A 441 -5.73 -41.32 -28.47
C VAL A 441 -5.21 -40.23 -27.52
N ALA A 442 -5.33 -40.44 -26.21
CA ALA A 442 -4.83 -39.50 -25.21
C ALA A 442 -3.31 -39.37 -25.24
N GLU A 443 -2.57 -40.48 -25.35
CA GLU A 443 -1.10 -40.45 -25.47
C GLU A 443 -0.66 -39.74 -26.75
N VAL A 444 -1.34 -39.99 -27.88
CA VAL A 444 -1.05 -39.27 -29.13
C VAL A 444 -1.35 -37.78 -28.97
N LEU A 445 -2.49 -37.41 -28.37
CA LEU A 445 -2.85 -36.01 -28.14
C LEU A 445 -1.80 -35.28 -27.29
N VAL A 446 -1.32 -35.90 -26.20
CA VAL A 446 -0.22 -35.34 -25.38
C VAL A 446 1.04 -35.14 -26.22
N LYS A 447 1.39 -36.08 -27.11
CA LYS A 447 2.58 -35.94 -27.97
C LYS A 447 2.47 -34.79 -28.98
N PHE A 448 1.26 -34.45 -29.44
CA PHE A 448 1.06 -33.26 -30.27
C PHE A 448 1.07 -31.98 -29.43
N SER A 449 0.37 -31.97 -28.29
CA SER A 449 0.32 -30.87 -27.33
C SER A 449 1.71 -30.41 -26.91
N GLU A 450 2.56 -31.36 -26.51
CA GLU A 450 3.90 -31.09 -25.98
C GLU A 450 4.98 -31.19 -27.06
N SER A 451 4.60 -31.16 -28.33
CA SER A 451 5.57 -31.10 -29.41
C SER A 451 6.31 -29.74 -29.39
N PRO A 452 7.63 -29.70 -29.68
CA PRO A 452 8.36 -28.43 -29.75
C PRO A 452 7.73 -27.40 -30.69
N GLU A 453 7.04 -27.87 -31.74
CA GLU A 453 6.32 -27.03 -32.70
C GLU A 453 5.10 -26.33 -32.05
N ASN A 454 4.28 -27.06 -31.30
CA ASN A 454 3.12 -26.48 -30.61
C ASN A 454 3.55 -25.55 -29.46
N VAL A 455 4.55 -25.97 -28.67
CA VAL A 455 5.11 -25.13 -27.59
C VAL A 455 5.61 -23.80 -28.16
N ALA A 456 6.39 -23.84 -29.24
CA ALA A 456 6.91 -22.64 -29.90
C ALA A 456 5.79 -21.74 -30.46
N ALA A 457 4.71 -22.33 -30.99
CA ALA A 457 3.56 -21.58 -31.51
C ALA A 457 2.81 -20.78 -30.43
N LEU A 458 2.89 -21.21 -29.17
CA LEU A 458 2.15 -20.62 -28.05
C LEU A 458 2.97 -19.67 -27.17
N VAL A 459 4.28 -19.52 -27.40
CA VAL A 459 5.15 -18.63 -26.61
C VAL A 459 4.60 -17.21 -26.51
N GLY A 460 4.18 -16.61 -27.63
CA GLY A 460 3.62 -15.26 -27.63
C GLY A 460 2.25 -15.15 -26.94
N THR A 461 1.46 -16.23 -26.94
CA THR A 461 0.16 -16.26 -26.26
C THR A 461 0.31 -16.32 -24.74
N LEU A 462 1.40 -16.94 -24.26
CA LEU A 462 1.64 -17.20 -22.85
C LEU A 462 2.63 -16.20 -22.21
N GLU A 463 3.04 -15.16 -22.93
CA GLU A 463 4.12 -14.25 -22.52
C GLU A 463 3.86 -13.51 -21.19
N ASN A 464 2.59 -13.34 -20.82
CA ASN A 464 2.15 -12.64 -19.61
C ASN A 464 1.63 -13.61 -18.53
N GLY A 465 1.87 -14.91 -18.70
CA GLY A 465 1.29 -15.95 -17.86
C GLY A 465 -0.14 -16.34 -18.28
N ILE A 466 -0.72 -17.26 -17.52
CA ILE A 466 -2.02 -17.87 -17.79
C ILE A 466 -3.02 -17.40 -16.74
N SER A 467 -4.03 -16.65 -17.16
CA SER A 467 -5.16 -16.28 -16.30
C SER A 467 -6.03 -17.51 -16.00
N TYR A 468 -6.47 -17.63 -14.75
CA TYR A 468 -7.38 -18.70 -14.31
C TYR A 468 -8.22 -18.27 -13.10
N LEU A 469 -9.30 -19.00 -12.83
CA LEU A 469 -10.03 -18.92 -11.57
C LEU A 469 -9.52 -20.04 -10.65
N PRO A 470 -8.93 -19.72 -9.47
CA PRO A 470 -8.44 -20.74 -8.56
C PRO A 470 -9.52 -21.74 -8.16
N TYR A 471 -9.21 -23.02 -8.27
CA TYR A 471 -10.15 -24.09 -7.92
C TYR A 471 -10.08 -24.43 -6.44
N THR A 472 -11.19 -24.26 -5.71
CA THR A 472 -11.24 -24.46 -4.25
C THR A 472 -11.92 -25.77 -3.82
N GLY A 473 -12.15 -26.72 -4.74
CA GLY A 473 -12.57 -28.08 -4.38
C GLY A 473 -14.04 -28.26 -4.01
N HIS A 474 -14.98 -27.73 -4.80
CA HIS A 474 -16.41 -28.06 -4.65
C HIS A 474 -16.78 -29.45 -5.17
#